data_AF-A0A0S8FS57-F1
#
_entry.id   AF-A0A0S8FS57-F1
#
_cell.length_a   1.000
_cell.length_b   1.000
_cell.length_c   1.000
_cell.angle_alpha   90.00
_cell.angle_beta   90.00
_cell.angle_gamma   90.00
#
_symmetry.space_group_name_H-M   'P 1'
#
loop_
_entity.id
_entity.type
_entity.pdbx_description
1 polymer ?
#
loop_
_entity_poly.entity_id
_entity_poly.type
_entity_poly.pdbx_seq_one_letter_code
_entity_poly.pdbx_strand_id
1 'polypeptide(L)'
;MLLILLLTLTPFQADKVEIVREKNERIVHLIGNVIIEGSETKITCVEAKISEAHGWVWLSQDVRLLNRNGEVSASSAIYYFNEERGYLSDSVTIVTSDEKISSDSLYYDGTTDSVEMYGNVTIEDSKNNLIVYGERGWYNLTKDEGLLLGNPHLEVARQDKAPMMVYANAFKLRTNDNLFYGFGSVKAIIDSVVVDCDTFSYDLQKELGEMIQPVIQEGDNELKGTHGLFRLKNKEMEFMSVGNGQSVYYTDEGTKNVVEGNNISIMFKQGKAAVITVEGKPNGVLWLKRGQENASD
;
A
#
# COMPACT_ATOMS: atom_id res chain seq x y z
N MET A 1 12.81 -12.96 12.20
CA MET A 1 12.82 -13.55 13.57
C MET A 1 12.89 -12.42 14.59
N LEU A 2 11.75 -11.77 14.84
CA LEU A 2 11.71 -10.45 15.48
C LEU A 2 11.64 -10.49 17.02
N LEU A 3 11.24 -11.60 17.66
CA LEU A 3 11.05 -11.59 19.11
C LEU A 3 11.17 -13.00 19.74
N ILE A 4 12.37 -13.37 20.20
CA ILE A 4 12.52 -14.51 21.12
C ILE A 4 13.27 -14.00 22.36
N LEU A 5 12.52 -13.57 23.37
CA LEU A 5 13.06 -13.34 24.71
C LEU A 5 12.99 -14.66 25.49
N LEU A 6 14.14 -15.27 25.76
CA LEU A 6 14.28 -16.31 26.79
C LEU A 6 14.46 -15.61 28.14
N LEU A 7 13.37 -15.53 28.90
CA LEU A 7 13.22 -14.70 30.12
C LEU A 7 13.95 -15.22 31.37
N THR A 8 14.69 -16.32 31.32
CA THR A 8 15.28 -16.88 32.54
C THR A 8 16.41 -16.04 33.12
N LEU A 9 16.91 -15.02 32.40
CA LEU A 9 18.01 -14.14 32.82
C LEU A 9 17.97 -12.72 32.22
N THR A 10 16.87 -12.26 31.62
CA THR A 10 16.87 -10.95 30.93
C THR A 10 17.08 -9.81 31.93
N PRO A 11 18.21 -9.07 31.85
CA PRO A 11 18.44 -7.92 32.72
C PRO A 11 17.33 -6.90 32.56
N PHE A 12 16.88 -6.33 33.68
CA PHE A 12 15.92 -5.24 33.66
C PHE A 12 16.37 -4.11 34.61
N GLN A 13 15.88 -2.91 34.32
CA GLN A 13 15.98 -1.73 35.18
C GLN A 13 14.58 -1.14 35.33
N ALA A 14 14.28 -0.63 36.52
CA ALA A 14 13.04 0.09 36.82
C ALA A 14 13.24 0.91 38.10
N ASP A 15 12.43 1.94 38.30
CA ASP A 15 12.44 2.73 39.54
C ASP A 15 11.97 1.89 40.73
N LYS A 16 11.02 0.97 40.49
CA LYS A 16 10.45 0.08 41.51
C LYS A 16 10.11 -1.30 40.94
N VAL A 17 10.27 -2.32 41.78
CA VAL A 17 9.90 -3.71 41.50
C VAL A 17 8.97 -4.22 42.60
N GLU A 18 7.85 -4.82 42.21
CA GLU A 18 6.97 -5.56 43.10
C GLU A 18 6.85 -7.01 42.62
N ILE A 19 6.85 -7.95 43.57
CA ILE A 19 6.61 -9.36 43.27
C ILE A 19 5.27 -9.73 43.91
N VAL A 20 4.23 -9.81 43.08
CA VAL A 20 2.87 -10.08 43.51
C VAL A 20 2.61 -11.58 43.43
N ARG A 21 1.96 -12.12 44.46
CA ARG A 21 1.45 -13.50 44.44
C ARG A 21 -0.06 -13.51 44.22
N GLU A 22 -0.48 -13.89 43.02
CA GLU A 22 -1.91 -14.07 42.70
C GLU A 22 -2.18 -15.55 42.46
N LYS A 23 -3.18 -16.13 43.15
CA LYS A 23 -3.62 -17.53 42.92
C LYS A 23 -2.50 -18.59 42.87
N ASN A 24 -1.44 -18.40 43.67
CA ASN A 24 -0.22 -19.23 43.74
C ASN A 24 0.82 -19.01 42.62
N GLU A 25 0.72 -17.88 41.92
CA GLU A 25 1.63 -17.47 40.85
C GLU A 25 2.57 -16.36 41.33
N ARG A 26 3.63 -16.08 40.57
CA ARG A 26 4.50 -14.93 40.81
C ARG A 26 4.44 -14.04 39.59
N ILE A 27 3.98 -12.81 39.79
CA ILE A 27 4.01 -11.75 38.78
C ILE A 27 5.08 -10.76 39.21
N VAL A 28 6.04 -10.51 38.31
CA VAL A 28 7.02 -9.44 38.48
C VAL A 28 6.44 -8.17 37.86
N HIS A 29 6.33 -7.13 38.66
CA HIS A 29 5.76 -5.85 38.27
C HIS A 29 6.86 -4.78 38.35
N LEU A 30 7.23 -4.23 37.20
CA LEU A 30 8.25 -3.19 37.02
C LEU A 30 7.56 -1.86 36.78
N ILE A 31 7.94 -0.83 37.54
CA ILE A 31 7.27 0.49 37.51
C ILE A 31 8.32 1.59 37.41
N GLY A 32 8.11 2.50 36.46
CA GLY A 32 8.92 3.70 36.23
C GLY A 32 10.22 3.40 35.48
N ASN A 33 10.47 4.13 34.39
CA ASN A 33 11.68 4.03 33.56
C ASN A 33 12.08 2.58 33.25
N VAL A 34 11.11 1.74 32.86
CA VAL A 34 11.34 0.30 32.68
C VAL A 34 12.20 0.10 31.44
N ILE A 35 13.28 -0.66 31.61
CA ILE A 35 14.14 -1.15 30.54
C ILE A 35 14.27 -2.66 30.70
N ILE A 36 13.98 -3.42 29.65
CA ILE A 36 14.21 -4.87 29.60
C ILE A 36 15.19 -5.14 28.45
N GLU A 37 16.33 -5.76 28.75
CA GLU A 37 17.39 -6.04 27.79
C GLU A 37 17.44 -7.55 27.50
N GLY A 38 17.29 -7.92 26.23
CA GLY A 38 17.58 -9.24 25.69
C GLY A 38 18.92 -9.25 24.94
N SER A 39 19.27 -10.37 24.33
CA SER A 39 20.52 -10.50 23.55
C SER A 39 20.58 -9.55 22.34
N GLU A 40 19.45 -9.30 21.69
CA GLU A 40 19.35 -8.47 20.48
C GLU A 40 18.16 -7.50 20.50
N THR A 41 17.48 -7.40 21.64
CA THR A 41 16.26 -6.60 21.80
C THR A 41 16.35 -5.75 23.04
N LYS A 42 15.91 -4.51 22.95
CA LYS A 42 15.74 -3.60 24.08
C LYS A 42 14.31 -3.10 24.11
N ILE A 43 13.64 -3.27 25.25
CA ILE A 43 12.28 -2.80 25.47
C ILE A 43 12.32 -1.66 26.47
N THR A 44 11.62 -0.56 26.19
CA THR A 44 11.40 0.54 27.14
C THR A 44 9.91 0.83 27.27
N CYS A 45 9.44 1.12 28.49
CA CYS A 45 8.07 1.55 28.78
C CYS A 45 7.99 2.17 30.19
N VAL A 46 6.80 2.62 30.60
CA VAL A 46 6.57 3.10 31.97
C VAL A 46 6.29 1.95 32.94
N GLU A 47 5.51 0.95 32.52
CA GLU A 47 5.11 -0.17 33.37
C GLU A 47 5.23 -1.50 32.60
N ALA A 48 5.70 -2.54 33.29
CA ALA A 48 5.70 -3.90 32.76
C ALA A 48 5.25 -4.93 33.81
N LYS A 49 4.44 -5.89 33.40
CA LYS A 49 4.06 -7.07 34.19
C LYS A 49 4.48 -8.33 33.47
N ILE A 50 5.16 -9.21 34.19
CA ILE A 50 5.75 -10.43 33.63
C ILE A 50 5.26 -11.63 34.43
N SER A 51 4.72 -12.63 33.74
CA SER A 51 4.38 -13.94 34.29
C SER A 51 5.15 -15.02 33.56
N GLU A 52 6.23 -15.51 34.18
CA GLU A 52 7.02 -16.62 33.62
C GLU A 52 6.20 -17.91 33.57
N ALA A 53 5.39 -18.18 34.60
CA ALA A 53 4.59 -19.39 34.70
C ALA A 53 3.57 -19.51 33.56
N HIS A 54 3.03 -18.37 33.11
CA HIS A 54 2.06 -18.31 32.02
C HIS A 54 2.67 -17.91 30.68
N GLY A 55 3.96 -17.57 30.67
CA GLY A 55 4.66 -17.17 29.46
C GLY A 55 4.08 -15.91 28.82
N TRP A 56 3.86 -14.83 29.56
CA TRP A 56 3.48 -13.54 28.97
C TRP A 56 4.16 -12.34 29.62
N VAL A 57 4.25 -11.26 28.84
CA VAL A 57 4.62 -9.91 29.30
C VAL A 57 3.58 -8.91 28.82
N TRP A 58 3.16 -8.03 29.72
CA TRP A 58 2.33 -6.87 29.42
C TRP A 58 3.17 -5.60 29.64
N LEU A 59 3.09 -4.67 28.71
CA LEU A 59 3.84 -3.42 28.65
C LEU A 59 2.85 -2.27 28.49
N SER A 60 3.08 -1.17 29.19
CA SER A 60 2.17 -0.02 29.17
C SER A 60 2.89 1.31 29.22
N GLN A 61 2.34 2.24 28.45
CA GLN A 61 2.75 3.63 28.22
C GLN A 61 4.14 3.72 27.59
N ASP A 62 4.21 4.43 26.46
CA ASP A 62 5.43 4.67 25.69
C ASP A 62 6.23 3.39 25.41
N VAL A 63 5.54 2.32 24.99
CA VAL A 63 6.16 1.04 24.68
C VAL A 63 7.01 1.22 23.42
N ARG A 64 8.31 0.91 23.54
CA ARG A 64 9.24 0.85 22.40
C ARG A 64 10.07 -0.42 22.49
N LEU A 65 10.11 -1.18 21.41
CA LEU A 65 10.96 -2.35 21.23
C LEU A 65 11.94 -2.05 20.10
N LEU A 66 13.22 -2.02 20.42
CA LEU A 66 14.30 -1.84 19.45
C LEU A 66 15.05 -3.16 19.26
N ASN A 67 15.31 -3.54 18.02
CA ASN A 67 16.24 -4.62 17.69
C ASN A 67 17.17 -4.21 16.53
N ARG A 68 17.92 -5.17 15.97
CA ARG A 68 18.85 -4.89 14.86
C ARG A 68 18.18 -4.55 13.53
N ASN A 69 16.91 -4.93 13.37
CA ASN A 69 16.17 -4.85 12.11
C ASN A 69 15.16 -3.70 12.11
N GLY A 70 14.88 -3.10 13.26
CA GLY A 70 13.89 -2.03 13.35
C GLY A 70 13.44 -1.69 14.76
N GLU A 71 12.42 -0.84 14.80
CA GLU A 71 11.74 -0.37 16.00
C GLU A 71 10.24 -0.66 15.90
N VAL A 72 9.65 -1.13 17.00
CA VAL A 72 8.20 -1.25 17.17
C VAL A 72 7.80 -0.33 18.32
N SER A 73 6.75 0.46 18.13
CA SER A 73 6.21 1.35 19.17
C SER A 73 4.70 1.24 19.26
N ALA A 74 4.16 1.45 20.48
CA ALA A 74 2.73 1.45 20.79
C ALA A 74 2.50 2.09 22.17
N SER A 75 1.25 2.42 22.52
CA SER A 75 0.97 2.83 23.91
C SER A 75 0.82 1.63 24.84
N SER A 76 0.36 0.47 24.35
CA SER A 76 0.33 -0.76 25.14
C SER A 76 0.62 -1.99 24.29
N ALA A 77 1.18 -3.01 24.93
CA ALA A 77 1.44 -4.29 24.28
C ALA A 77 1.31 -5.45 25.25
N ILE A 78 0.84 -6.60 24.76
CA ILE A 78 0.97 -7.89 25.44
C ILE A 78 1.58 -8.90 24.48
N TYR A 79 2.56 -9.66 24.95
CA TYR A 79 3.18 -10.72 24.18
C TYR A 79 3.12 -12.03 24.96
N TYR A 80 2.73 -13.10 24.25
CA TYR A 80 2.66 -14.46 24.77
C TYR A 80 3.80 -15.28 24.15
N PHE A 81 4.76 -15.68 24.98
CA PHE A 81 6.01 -16.32 24.53
C PHE A 81 5.77 -17.73 23.98
N ASN A 82 4.86 -18.49 24.57
CA ASN A 82 4.63 -19.88 24.18
C ASN A 82 3.88 -19.99 22.85
N GLU A 83 3.01 -19.03 22.56
CA GLU A 83 2.24 -18.95 21.32
C GLU A 83 2.88 -18.07 20.25
N GLU A 84 4.01 -17.41 20.57
CA GLU A 84 4.70 -16.46 19.70
C GLU A 84 3.79 -15.37 19.12
N ARG A 85 2.85 -14.85 19.92
CA ARG A 85 1.85 -13.87 19.46
C ARG A 85 1.85 -12.59 20.29
N GLY A 86 1.62 -11.47 19.63
CA GLY A 86 1.57 -10.14 20.23
C GLY A 86 0.28 -9.40 19.91
N TYR A 87 -0.17 -8.58 20.85
CA TYR A 87 -1.24 -7.61 20.63
C TYR A 87 -0.73 -6.24 21.04
N LEU A 88 -0.81 -5.28 20.14
CA LEU A 88 -0.37 -3.90 20.34
C LEU A 88 -1.54 -2.96 20.10
N SER A 89 -1.66 -1.91 20.90
CA SER A 89 -2.75 -0.94 20.79
C SER A 89 -2.29 0.50 20.94
N ASP A 90 -3.11 1.40 20.39
CA ASP A 90 -3.05 2.84 20.49
C ASP A 90 -1.79 3.43 19.85
N SER A 91 -1.90 3.74 18.55
CA SER A 91 -0.83 4.28 17.70
C SER A 91 0.36 3.33 17.54
N VAL A 92 0.10 2.16 16.95
CA VAL A 92 1.14 1.17 16.67
C VAL A 92 1.96 1.61 15.47
N THR A 93 3.28 1.51 15.56
CA THR A 93 4.19 1.73 14.43
C THR A 93 5.30 0.69 14.41
N ILE A 94 5.59 0.13 13.25
CA ILE A 94 6.76 -0.71 12.96
C ILE A 94 7.61 0.05 11.94
N VAL A 95 8.90 0.21 12.22
CA VAL A 95 9.86 0.89 11.34
C VAL A 95 11.05 -0.02 11.08
N THR A 96 11.38 -0.25 9.81
CA THR A 96 12.60 -0.94 9.35
C THR A 96 13.46 0.04 8.52
N SER A 97 14.50 -0.47 7.85
CA SER A 97 15.31 0.36 6.94
C SER A 97 14.52 0.89 5.75
N ASP A 98 13.59 0.09 5.24
CA ASP A 98 12.94 0.34 3.96
C ASP A 98 11.42 0.56 4.10
N GLU A 99 10.84 0.24 5.24
CA GLU A 99 9.39 0.24 5.44
C GLU A 99 8.96 0.86 6.76
N LYS A 100 7.77 1.47 6.76
CA LYS A 100 7.07 1.91 7.95
C LYS A 100 5.60 1.53 7.88
N ILE A 101 5.15 0.76 8.87
CA ILE A 101 3.77 0.31 9.01
C ILE A 101 3.16 1.02 10.22
N SER A 102 1.99 1.62 10.07
CA SER A 102 1.26 2.30 11.15
C SER A 102 -0.20 1.83 11.21
N SER A 103 -0.78 1.72 12.41
CA SER A 103 -2.20 1.41 12.62
C SER A 103 -2.68 1.75 14.04
N ASP A 104 -3.98 1.77 14.28
CA ASP A 104 -4.53 1.97 15.64
C ASP A 104 -4.26 0.76 16.54
N SER A 105 -4.33 -0.45 15.97
CA SER A 105 -4.00 -1.70 16.66
C SER A 105 -3.39 -2.73 15.71
N LEU A 106 -2.67 -3.67 16.29
CA LEU A 106 -1.94 -4.70 15.55
C LEU A 106 -1.93 -6.02 16.32
N TYR A 107 -2.21 -7.10 15.61
CA TYR A 107 -1.96 -8.46 16.06
C TYR A 107 -0.74 -9.01 15.32
N TYR A 108 0.22 -9.57 16.04
CA TYR A 108 1.39 -10.23 15.47
C TYR A 108 1.30 -11.74 15.70
N ASP A 109 1.54 -12.49 14.64
CA ASP A 109 1.67 -13.95 14.64
C ASP A 109 3.10 -14.33 14.24
N GLY A 110 3.89 -14.75 15.21
CA GLY A 110 5.27 -15.17 15.02
C GLY A 110 5.43 -16.50 14.29
N THR A 111 4.39 -17.33 14.22
CA THR A 111 4.46 -18.61 13.48
C THR A 111 4.54 -18.37 11.97
N THR A 112 3.91 -17.30 11.49
CA THR A 112 3.92 -16.90 10.09
C THR A 112 4.76 -15.66 9.82
N ASP A 113 5.25 -14.99 10.87
CA ASP A 113 5.89 -13.67 10.82
C ASP A 113 5.00 -12.64 10.13
N SER A 114 3.71 -12.64 10.49
CA SER A 114 2.69 -11.77 9.89
C SER A 114 2.05 -10.87 10.93
N VAL A 115 1.62 -9.70 10.47
CA VAL A 115 0.84 -8.75 11.25
C VAL A 115 -0.54 -8.58 10.63
N GLU A 116 -1.58 -8.53 11.48
CA GLU A 116 -2.90 -8.05 11.13
C GLU A 116 -3.08 -6.66 11.73
N MET A 117 -3.48 -5.70 10.90
CA MET A 117 -3.55 -4.29 11.24
C MET A 117 -4.98 -3.80 11.16
N TYR A 118 -5.39 -2.94 12.09
CA TYR A 118 -6.75 -2.45 12.20
C TYR A 118 -6.78 -0.97 12.59
N GLY A 119 -7.58 -0.19 11.88
CA GLY A 119 -7.77 1.25 12.03
C GLY A 119 -6.61 2.07 11.48
N ASN A 120 -6.91 3.08 10.65
CA ASN A 120 -5.94 4.03 10.08
C ASN A 120 -4.63 3.38 9.58
N VAL A 121 -4.74 2.28 8.85
CA VAL A 121 -3.58 1.49 8.40
C VAL A 121 -2.84 2.25 7.31
N THR A 122 -1.53 2.42 7.49
CA THR A 122 -0.62 3.00 6.50
C THR A 122 0.61 2.11 6.36
N ILE A 123 1.01 1.80 5.12
CA ILE A 123 2.29 1.15 4.80
C ILE A 123 3.06 2.07 3.86
N GLU A 124 4.18 2.61 4.35
CA GLU A 124 5.13 3.41 3.59
C GLU A 124 6.30 2.51 3.17
N ASP A 125 6.51 2.36 1.87
CA ASP A 125 7.63 1.62 1.29
C ASP A 125 8.57 2.62 0.61
N SER A 126 9.68 2.90 1.29
CA SER A 126 10.68 3.87 0.84
C SER A 126 11.55 3.34 -0.31
N LYS A 127 11.71 2.02 -0.43
CA LYS A 127 12.42 1.37 -1.55
C LYS A 127 11.68 1.61 -2.85
N ASN A 128 10.35 1.51 -2.84
CA ASN A 128 9.50 1.70 -4.02
C ASN A 128 8.89 3.11 -4.13
N ASN A 129 9.12 3.98 -3.14
CA ASN A 129 8.51 5.31 -3.02
C ASN A 129 6.97 5.25 -3.15
N LEU A 130 6.38 4.31 -2.42
CA LEU A 130 4.95 4.01 -2.44
C LEU A 130 4.38 4.17 -1.04
N ILE A 131 3.15 4.67 -0.94
CA ILE A 131 2.41 4.68 0.32
C ILE A 131 1.04 4.07 0.05
N VAL A 132 0.60 3.16 0.90
CA VAL A 132 -0.74 2.58 0.83
C VAL A 132 -1.48 2.86 2.12
N TYR A 133 -2.77 3.13 2.01
CA TYR A 133 -3.66 3.45 3.11
C TYR A 133 -4.87 2.52 3.10
N GLY A 134 -5.43 2.22 4.26
CA GLY A 134 -6.68 1.45 4.39
C GLY A 134 -7.16 1.36 5.84
N GLU A 135 -8.27 0.67 6.06
CA GLU A 135 -8.84 0.49 7.42
C GLU A 135 -8.38 -0.80 8.09
N ARG A 136 -7.99 -1.80 7.31
CA ARG A 136 -7.47 -3.07 7.83
C ARG A 136 -6.64 -3.80 6.79
N GLY A 137 -5.81 -4.71 7.25
CA GLY A 137 -5.04 -5.55 6.35
C GLY A 137 -4.21 -6.59 7.07
N TRP A 138 -3.48 -7.39 6.29
CA TRP A 138 -2.42 -8.23 6.80
C TRP A 138 -1.14 -7.99 6.01
N TYR A 139 0.00 -8.18 6.64
CA TYR A 139 1.33 -8.06 6.02
C TYR A 139 2.26 -9.13 6.57
N ASN A 140 2.98 -9.81 5.69
CA ASN A 140 4.00 -10.77 6.07
C ASN A 140 5.38 -10.10 6.03
N LEU A 141 6.02 -9.97 7.19
CA LEU A 141 7.26 -9.21 7.39
C LEU A 141 8.50 -9.89 6.79
N THR A 142 8.43 -11.19 6.51
CA THR A 142 9.55 -11.93 5.88
C THR A 142 9.40 -11.99 4.36
N LYS A 143 8.17 -12.05 3.85
CA LYS A 143 7.89 -12.16 2.40
C LYS A 143 7.73 -10.79 1.73
N ASP A 144 7.48 -9.75 2.52
CA ASP A 144 7.10 -8.41 2.07
C ASP A 144 5.90 -8.47 1.11
N GLU A 145 4.87 -9.20 1.55
CA GLU A 145 3.60 -9.35 0.86
C GLU A 145 2.45 -9.01 1.81
N GLY A 146 1.44 -8.31 1.30
CA GLY A 146 0.28 -7.93 2.13
C GLY A 146 -0.98 -7.67 1.33
N LEU A 147 -2.07 -7.51 2.08
CA LEU A 147 -3.39 -7.15 1.55
C LEU A 147 -4.00 -6.05 2.42
N LEU A 148 -4.47 -4.97 1.80
CA LEU A 148 -5.24 -3.92 2.47
C LEU A 148 -6.68 -3.84 1.95
N LEU A 149 -7.58 -3.51 2.87
CA LEU A 149 -9.02 -3.47 2.70
C LEU A 149 -9.63 -2.27 3.44
N GLY A 150 -10.89 -1.98 3.12
CA GLY A 150 -11.65 -0.89 3.72
C GLY A 150 -11.34 0.45 3.06
N ASN A 151 -11.89 0.64 1.86
CA ASN A 151 -11.69 1.84 1.03
C ASN A 151 -10.21 2.26 0.87
N PRO A 152 -9.30 1.32 0.55
CA PRO A 152 -7.90 1.64 0.49
C PRO A 152 -7.56 2.52 -0.72
N HIS A 153 -6.48 3.27 -0.61
CA HIS A 153 -5.88 4.01 -1.71
C HIS A 153 -4.35 3.93 -1.65
N LEU A 154 -3.71 4.15 -2.79
CA LEU A 154 -2.28 3.98 -3.00
C LEU A 154 -1.74 5.21 -3.71
N GLU A 155 -0.59 5.68 -3.23
CA GLU A 155 0.18 6.77 -3.81
C GLU A 155 1.53 6.24 -4.29
N VAL A 156 1.92 6.58 -5.52
CA VAL A 156 3.28 6.37 -6.00
C VAL A 156 3.90 7.73 -6.27
N ALA A 157 4.98 8.05 -5.54
CA ALA A 157 5.66 9.31 -5.68
C ALA A 157 6.32 9.44 -7.06
N ARG A 158 6.36 10.67 -7.56
CA ARG A 158 6.94 11.01 -8.87
C ARG A 158 7.79 12.26 -8.73
N GLN A 159 8.88 12.31 -9.48
CA GLN A 159 9.78 13.46 -9.46
C GLN A 159 9.11 14.67 -10.14
N ASP A 160 9.13 15.82 -9.47
CA ASP A 160 8.64 17.11 -9.99
C ASP A 160 7.18 17.09 -10.51
N LYS A 161 6.37 16.12 -10.03
CA LYS A 161 4.98 15.89 -10.44
C LYS A 161 4.12 15.47 -9.25
N ALA A 162 2.81 15.64 -9.39
CA ALA A 162 1.85 15.05 -8.46
C ALA A 162 2.00 13.51 -8.44
N PRO A 163 1.80 12.83 -7.30
CA PRO A 163 1.86 11.38 -7.23
C PRO A 163 0.80 10.74 -8.13
N MET A 164 1.07 9.51 -8.58
CA MET A 164 0.01 8.67 -9.12
C MET A 164 -0.88 8.23 -7.97
N MET A 165 -2.19 8.40 -8.13
CA MET A 165 -3.19 7.97 -7.14
C MET A 165 -3.95 6.77 -7.68
N VAL A 166 -4.09 5.70 -6.89
CA VAL A 166 -4.91 4.53 -7.23
C VAL A 166 -5.88 4.24 -6.10
N TYR A 167 -7.15 4.06 -6.42
CA TYR A 167 -8.22 3.69 -5.50
C TYR A 167 -8.76 2.33 -5.88
N ALA A 168 -9.06 1.46 -4.92
CA ALA A 168 -9.58 0.12 -5.17
C ALA A 168 -10.40 -0.38 -3.97
N ASN A 169 -11.12 -1.50 -4.14
CA ASN A 169 -11.74 -2.19 -2.99
C ASN A 169 -10.70 -2.97 -2.16
N ALA A 170 -9.61 -3.42 -2.80
CA ALA A 170 -8.51 -4.11 -2.15
C ALA A 170 -7.19 -3.83 -2.88
N PHE A 171 -6.09 -3.72 -2.12
CA PHE A 171 -4.74 -3.74 -2.67
C PHE A 171 -3.98 -4.98 -2.21
N LYS A 172 -3.32 -5.66 -3.14
CA LYS A 172 -2.28 -6.66 -2.82
C LYS A 172 -0.91 -6.06 -3.12
N LEU A 173 -0.02 -6.10 -2.14
CA LEU A 173 1.37 -5.67 -2.24
C LEU A 173 2.30 -6.88 -2.35
N ARG A 174 3.31 -6.75 -3.20
CA ARG A 174 4.46 -7.67 -3.33
C ARG A 174 5.70 -6.80 -3.46
N THR A 175 6.15 -6.27 -2.33
CA THR A 175 7.22 -5.25 -2.21
C THR A 175 8.56 -5.77 -2.73
N ASN A 176 8.86 -7.06 -2.50
CA ASN A 176 10.06 -7.69 -3.04
C ASN A 176 10.09 -7.76 -4.57
N ASP A 177 8.92 -7.88 -5.19
CA ASP A 177 8.75 -7.90 -6.65
C ASP A 177 8.49 -6.50 -7.22
N ASN A 178 8.45 -5.46 -6.38
CA ASN A 178 8.12 -4.09 -6.74
C ASN A 178 6.78 -4.01 -7.48
N LEU A 179 5.78 -4.77 -7.02
CA LEU A 179 4.53 -4.99 -7.72
C LEU A 179 3.34 -4.79 -6.78
N PHE A 180 2.34 -4.06 -7.24
CA PHE A 180 1.04 -4.01 -6.60
C PHE A 180 -0.09 -4.37 -7.55
N TYR A 181 -1.21 -4.76 -6.95
CA TYR A 181 -2.49 -4.96 -7.62
C TYR A 181 -3.58 -4.19 -6.87
N GLY A 182 -4.38 -3.42 -7.60
CA GLY A 182 -5.67 -2.93 -7.15
C GLY A 182 -6.79 -3.80 -7.74
N PHE A 183 -7.77 -4.16 -6.93
CA PHE A 183 -8.91 -5.00 -7.33
C PHE A 183 -10.25 -4.35 -7.02
N GLY A 184 -11.20 -4.51 -7.94
CA GLY A 184 -12.60 -4.14 -7.81
C GLY A 184 -12.82 -2.64 -7.87
N SER A 185 -13.48 -2.19 -8.95
CA SER A 185 -13.83 -0.78 -9.17
C SER A 185 -12.62 0.16 -9.02
N VAL A 186 -11.52 -0.21 -9.65
CA VAL A 186 -10.27 0.55 -9.56
C VAL A 186 -10.39 1.86 -10.31
N LYS A 187 -9.92 2.95 -9.69
CA LYS A 187 -9.70 4.24 -10.33
C LYS A 187 -8.24 4.64 -10.16
N ALA A 188 -7.50 4.80 -11.25
CA ALA A 188 -6.14 5.35 -11.24
C ALA A 188 -6.12 6.75 -11.88
N ILE A 189 -5.33 7.66 -11.31
CA ILE A 189 -5.13 9.03 -11.80
C ILE A 189 -3.63 9.22 -12.03
N ILE A 190 -3.24 9.44 -13.28
CA ILE A 190 -1.84 9.56 -13.71
C ILE A 190 -1.75 10.74 -14.68
N ASP A 191 -1.10 11.82 -14.28
CA ASP A 191 -1.07 13.08 -15.04
C ASP A 191 -2.48 13.60 -15.36
N SER A 192 -2.86 13.71 -16.63
CA SER A 192 -4.22 14.07 -17.07
C SER A 192 -5.12 12.87 -17.36
N VAL A 193 -4.61 11.65 -17.15
CA VAL A 193 -5.31 10.41 -17.49
C VAL A 193 -6.01 9.85 -16.27
N VAL A 194 -7.29 9.53 -16.43
CA VAL A 194 -8.08 8.78 -15.46
C VAL A 194 -8.39 7.41 -16.05
N VAL A 195 -8.07 6.36 -15.31
CA VAL A 195 -8.37 4.97 -15.68
C VAL A 195 -9.39 4.43 -14.69
N ASP A 196 -10.52 3.95 -15.18
CA ASP A 196 -11.47 3.12 -14.44
C ASP A 196 -11.37 1.68 -14.96
N CYS A 197 -11.18 0.69 -14.11
CA CYS A 197 -11.02 -0.71 -14.51
C CYS A 197 -11.41 -1.70 -13.40
N ASP A 198 -11.52 -3.00 -13.71
CA ASP A 198 -11.77 -4.02 -12.69
C ASP A 198 -10.50 -4.33 -11.89
N THR A 199 -9.38 -4.53 -12.58
CA THR A 199 -8.08 -4.84 -11.98
C THR A 199 -7.02 -3.95 -12.61
N PHE A 200 -6.13 -3.42 -11.78
CA PHE A 200 -4.96 -2.63 -12.18
C PHE A 200 -3.73 -3.23 -11.54
N SER A 201 -2.70 -3.54 -12.31
CA SER A 201 -1.41 -4.00 -11.79
C SER A 201 -0.29 -3.11 -12.31
N TYR A 202 0.73 -2.90 -11.49
CA TYR A 202 1.90 -2.13 -11.90
C TYR A 202 3.17 -2.68 -11.29
N ASP A 203 4.10 -3.08 -12.16
CA ASP A 203 5.48 -3.42 -11.81
C ASP A 203 6.31 -2.12 -11.87
N LEU A 204 6.66 -1.60 -10.68
CA LEU A 204 7.36 -0.33 -10.53
C LEU A 204 8.78 -0.39 -11.09
N GLN A 205 9.41 -1.57 -11.10
CA GLN A 205 10.78 -1.73 -11.59
C GLN A 205 10.82 -1.85 -13.12
N LYS A 206 9.90 -2.63 -13.70
CA LYS A 206 9.77 -2.76 -15.15
C LYS A 206 9.05 -1.58 -15.79
N GLU A 207 8.41 -0.74 -14.98
CA GLU A 207 7.63 0.41 -15.41
C GLU A 207 6.45 0.04 -16.34
N LEU A 208 5.93 -1.18 -16.19
CA LEU A 208 4.87 -1.75 -16.99
C LEU A 208 3.67 -2.09 -16.11
N GLY A 209 2.47 -1.85 -16.61
CA GLY A 209 1.27 -2.27 -15.92
C GLY A 209 0.17 -2.76 -16.86
N GLU A 210 -0.77 -3.48 -16.26
CA GLU A 210 -1.87 -4.13 -16.93
C GLU A 210 -3.20 -3.67 -16.33
N MET A 211 -4.24 -3.70 -17.17
CA MET A 211 -5.58 -3.28 -16.81
C MET A 211 -6.60 -4.28 -17.34
N ILE A 212 -7.58 -4.66 -16.54
CA ILE A 212 -8.69 -5.52 -16.97
C ILE A 212 -9.94 -4.67 -17.14
N GLN A 213 -10.56 -4.76 -18.31
CA GLN A 213 -11.73 -3.95 -18.71
C GLN A 213 -11.52 -2.44 -18.51
N PRO A 214 -10.43 -1.84 -19.04
CA PRO A 214 -10.15 -0.43 -18.84
C PRO A 214 -11.14 0.47 -19.59
N VAL A 215 -11.51 1.55 -18.92
CA VAL A 215 -12.08 2.77 -19.44
C VAL A 215 -11.11 3.89 -19.10
N ILE A 216 -10.53 4.50 -20.13
CA ILE A 216 -9.48 5.50 -19.99
C ILE A 216 -10.01 6.82 -20.50
N GLN A 217 -9.92 7.86 -19.68
CA GLN A 217 -10.36 9.21 -19.99
C GLN A 217 -9.18 10.19 -19.95
N GLU A 218 -9.12 11.07 -20.94
CA GLU A 218 -8.19 12.20 -20.98
C GLU A 218 -8.91 13.41 -21.58
N GLY A 219 -9.25 14.39 -20.74
CA GLY A 219 -10.12 15.50 -21.16
C GLY A 219 -11.47 15.00 -21.65
N ASP A 220 -11.85 15.37 -22.88
CA ASP A 220 -13.10 14.91 -23.52
C ASP A 220 -12.96 13.56 -24.25
N ASN A 221 -11.75 12.98 -24.25
CA ASN A 221 -11.44 11.75 -24.97
C ASN A 221 -11.65 10.52 -24.10
N GLU A 222 -12.12 9.45 -24.73
CA GLU A 222 -12.38 8.18 -24.09
C GLU A 222 -11.76 7.02 -24.92
N LEU A 223 -11.18 6.05 -24.22
CA LEU A 223 -10.70 4.80 -24.76
C LEU A 223 -11.14 3.64 -23.87
N LYS A 224 -11.86 2.66 -24.42
CA LYS A 224 -12.31 1.47 -23.69
C LYS A 224 -11.84 0.21 -24.37
N GLY A 225 -11.62 -0.88 -23.62
CA GLY A 225 -11.33 -2.19 -24.21
C GLY A 225 -11.45 -3.33 -23.20
N THR A 226 -11.10 -4.55 -23.60
CA THR A 226 -11.24 -5.73 -22.72
C THR A 226 -10.04 -5.94 -21.81
N HIS A 227 -8.84 -5.62 -22.29
CA HIS A 227 -7.58 -5.65 -21.55
C HIS A 227 -6.74 -4.48 -22.01
N GLY A 228 -5.91 -3.94 -21.14
CA GLY A 228 -4.99 -2.88 -21.50
C GLY A 228 -3.60 -3.05 -20.89
N LEU A 229 -2.65 -2.38 -21.51
CA LEU A 229 -1.27 -2.28 -21.07
C LEU A 229 -0.91 -0.81 -21.00
N PHE A 230 -0.07 -0.43 -20.05
CA PHE A 230 0.54 0.90 -20.01
C PHE A 230 2.01 0.82 -19.64
N ARG A 231 2.76 1.86 -20.01
CA ARG A 231 4.17 2.03 -19.66
C ARG A 231 4.42 3.44 -19.16
N LEU A 232 5.09 3.53 -18.01
CA LEU A 232 5.49 4.81 -17.42
C LEU A 232 7.02 4.97 -17.48
N LYS A 233 7.59 5.65 -18.47
CA LYS A 233 9.04 5.85 -18.53
C LYS A 233 9.50 6.91 -17.53
N ASN A 234 10.41 6.56 -16.62
CA ASN A 234 10.81 7.43 -15.52
C ASN A 234 9.58 7.94 -14.74
N LYS A 235 8.60 7.05 -14.51
CA LYS A 235 7.31 7.37 -13.87
C LYS A 235 6.41 8.37 -14.63
N GLU A 236 6.72 8.71 -15.89
CA GLU A 236 5.86 9.52 -16.75
C GLU A 236 5.13 8.67 -17.78
N MET A 237 3.86 9.00 -18.07
CA MET A 237 3.08 8.27 -19.07
C MET A 237 3.77 8.35 -20.44
N GLU A 238 4.11 7.19 -21.00
CA GLU A 238 4.73 7.07 -22.32
C GLU A 238 3.79 6.41 -23.33
N PHE A 239 3.07 5.37 -22.87
CA PHE A 239 2.29 4.52 -23.74
C PHE A 239 1.11 3.89 -23.01
N MET A 240 -0.01 3.74 -23.72
CA MET A 240 -1.10 2.85 -23.34
C MET A 240 -1.64 2.11 -24.57
N SER A 241 -2.21 0.94 -24.36
CA SER A 241 -2.99 0.24 -25.39
C SER A 241 -4.14 -0.54 -24.77
N VAL A 242 -5.19 -0.74 -25.55
CA VAL A 242 -6.30 -1.64 -25.22
C VAL A 242 -6.60 -2.60 -26.37
N GLY A 243 -6.93 -3.83 -26.02
CA GLY A 243 -7.42 -4.84 -26.95
C GLY A 243 -8.94 -4.78 -27.13
N ASN A 244 -9.42 -5.05 -28.35
CA ASN A 244 -10.82 -4.91 -28.78
C ASN A 244 -11.38 -3.55 -28.36
N GLY A 245 -10.67 -2.50 -28.79
CA GLY A 245 -10.87 -1.14 -28.32
C GLY A 245 -11.99 -0.42 -29.02
N GLN A 246 -12.64 0.49 -28.29
CA GLN A 246 -13.49 1.55 -28.83
C GLN A 246 -12.98 2.89 -28.27
N SER A 247 -12.82 3.89 -29.13
CA SER A 247 -12.41 5.22 -28.74
C SER A 247 -13.35 6.29 -29.25
N VAL A 248 -13.59 7.29 -28.41
CA VAL A 248 -14.21 8.57 -28.77
C VAL A 248 -13.15 9.64 -28.59
N TYR A 249 -12.78 10.33 -29.66
CA TYR A 249 -11.73 11.35 -29.65
C TYR A 249 -12.23 12.65 -30.27
N TYR A 250 -11.88 13.78 -29.67
CA TYR A 250 -12.16 15.11 -30.17
C TYR A 250 -10.86 15.81 -30.55
N THR A 251 -10.80 16.34 -31.78
CA THR A 251 -9.69 17.20 -32.18
C THR A 251 -9.85 18.59 -31.54
N ASP A 252 -8.75 19.36 -31.49
CA ASP A 252 -8.79 20.77 -31.04
C ASP A 252 -9.76 21.63 -31.87
N GLU A 253 -10.00 21.25 -33.12
CA GLU A 253 -10.96 21.91 -34.02
C GLU A 253 -12.43 21.54 -33.73
N GLY A 254 -12.67 20.59 -32.83
CA GLY A 254 -13.98 20.09 -32.42
C GLY A 254 -14.55 18.97 -33.29
N THR A 255 -13.71 18.32 -34.10
CA THR A 255 -14.11 17.15 -34.89
C THR A 255 -14.17 15.93 -33.99
N LYS A 256 -15.31 15.22 -34.02
CA LYS A 256 -15.49 13.99 -33.27
C LYS A 256 -15.12 12.79 -34.12
N ASN A 257 -14.32 11.90 -33.56
CA ASN A 257 -13.93 10.61 -34.13
C ASN A 257 -14.45 9.51 -33.21
N VAL A 258 -15.19 8.55 -33.74
CA VAL A 258 -15.49 7.30 -33.03
C VAL A 258 -14.89 6.17 -33.83
N VAL A 259 -14.02 5.38 -33.21
CA VAL A 259 -13.28 4.33 -33.89
C VAL A 259 -13.20 3.08 -33.03
N GLU A 260 -13.28 1.93 -33.68
CA GLU A 260 -13.14 0.61 -33.10
C GLU A 260 -12.04 -0.16 -33.83
N GLY A 261 -11.32 -1.03 -33.11
CA GLY A 261 -10.29 -1.87 -33.70
C GLY A 261 -9.81 -2.97 -32.75
N ASN A 262 -9.10 -3.96 -33.28
CA ASN A 262 -8.57 -5.04 -32.45
C ASN A 262 -7.53 -4.54 -31.43
N ASN A 263 -6.78 -3.50 -31.78
CA ASN A 263 -5.82 -2.84 -30.89
C ASN A 263 -5.91 -1.33 -31.11
N ILE A 264 -6.09 -0.58 -30.02
CA ILE A 264 -5.97 0.88 -30.02
C ILE A 264 -4.86 1.25 -29.06
N SER A 265 -3.88 2.02 -29.53
CA SER A 265 -2.77 2.50 -28.70
C SER A 265 -2.65 4.01 -28.72
N ILE A 266 -2.15 4.56 -27.62
CA ILE A 266 -1.88 5.98 -27.41
C ILE A 266 -0.42 6.14 -27.02
N MET A 267 0.31 6.95 -27.77
CA MET A 267 1.63 7.44 -27.39
C MET A 267 1.50 8.80 -26.73
N PHE A 268 2.22 9.00 -25.62
CA PHE A 268 2.21 10.24 -24.86
C PHE A 268 3.50 11.03 -25.09
N LYS A 269 3.39 12.35 -25.07
CA LYS A 269 4.52 13.30 -25.10
C LYS A 269 4.28 14.38 -24.07
N GLN A 270 5.22 14.56 -23.15
CA GLN A 270 5.11 15.54 -22.05
C GLN A 270 3.83 15.36 -21.22
N GLY A 271 3.45 14.09 -20.95
CA GLY A 271 2.27 13.75 -20.14
C GLY A 271 0.91 13.94 -20.82
N LYS A 272 0.87 14.22 -22.13
CA LYS A 272 -0.38 14.35 -22.91
C LYS A 272 -0.39 13.38 -24.09
N ALA A 273 -1.57 12.91 -24.49
CA ALA A 273 -1.71 12.10 -25.70
C ALA A 273 -1.19 12.86 -26.93
N ALA A 274 -0.39 12.18 -27.74
CA ALA A 274 0.26 12.76 -28.92
C ALA A 274 -0.09 12.00 -30.20
N VAL A 275 -0.19 10.66 -30.15
CA VAL A 275 -0.52 9.83 -31.31
C VAL A 275 -1.47 8.72 -30.88
N ILE A 276 -2.60 8.58 -31.58
CA ILE A 276 -3.52 7.46 -31.43
C ILE A 276 -3.43 6.58 -32.68
N THR A 277 -3.21 5.28 -32.49
CA THR A 277 -3.10 4.30 -33.57
C THR A 277 -4.16 3.22 -33.40
N VAL A 278 -4.89 2.91 -34.47
CA VAL A 278 -5.91 1.86 -34.50
C VAL A 278 -5.51 0.79 -35.50
N GLU A 279 -5.41 -0.45 -35.04
CA GLU A 279 -4.97 -1.59 -35.83
C GLU A 279 -5.96 -2.75 -35.80
N GLY A 280 -5.85 -3.63 -36.79
CA GLY A 280 -6.66 -4.84 -36.89
C GLY A 280 -8.11 -4.53 -37.23
N LYS A 281 -8.33 -4.15 -38.49
CA LYS A 281 -9.64 -3.83 -39.09
C LYS A 281 -10.33 -2.62 -38.43
N PRO A 282 -9.69 -1.43 -38.50
CA PRO A 282 -10.31 -0.21 -37.99
C PRO A 282 -11.65 0.05 -38.67
N ASN A 283 -12.68 0.33 -37.86
CA ASN A 283 -13.99 0.79 -38.31
C ASN A 283 -14.38 2.04 -37.52
N GLY A 284 -14.90 3.07 -38.17
CA GLY A 284 -15.17 4.31 -37.46
C GLY A 284 -16.01 5.30 -38.25
N VAL A 285 -16.43 6.35 -37.54
CA VAL A 285 -17.24 7.44 -38.06
C VAL A 285 -16.61 8.76 -37.65
N LEU A 286 -16.55 9.68 -38.62
CA LEU A 286 -16.02 11.03 -38.47
C LEU A 286 -17.16 12.03 -38.55
N TRP A 287 -17.33 12.87 -37.53
CA TRP A 287 -18.25 14.00 -37.55
C TRP A 287 -17.46 15.31 -37.59
N LEU A 288 -17.41 15.90 -38.78
CA LEU A 288 -16.82 17.22 -39.00
C LEU A 288 -17.67 18.28 -38.32
N LYS A 289 -17.03 19.21 -37.62
CA LYS A 289 -17.69 20.42 -37.14
C LYS A 289 -18.17 21.20 -38.36
N ARG A 290 -19.49 21.37 -38.53
CA ARG A 290 -20.01 22.26 -39.58
C ARG A 290 -19.50 23.67 -39.29
N GLY A 291 -18.78 24.24 -40.25
CA GLY A 291 -18.49 25.67 -40.24
C GLY A 291 -19.80 26.44 -40.14
N GLN A 292 -19.84 27.49 -39.33
CA GLN A 292 -20.87 28.51 -39.52
C GLN A 292 -20.61 29.13 -40.89
N GLU A 293 -21.29 28.63 -41.92
CA GLU A 293 -21.54 29.44 -43.11
C GLU A 293 -22.39 30.61 -42.62
N ASN A 294 -21.75 31.78 -42.48
CA ASN A 294 -22.47 33.04 -42.46
C ASN A 294 -23.22 33.13 -43.79
N ALA A 295 -24.48 32.73 -43.79
CA ALA A 295 -25.46 33.27 -44.71
C ALA A 295 -25.68 34.74 -44.32
N SER A 296 -24.76 35.60 -44.73
CA SER A 296 -25.04 37.03 -44.88
C SER A 296 -25.18 37.30 -46.38
N ASP A 297 -26.43 37.51 -46.75
CA ASP A 297 -26.91 38.11 -48.01
C ASP A 297 -26.17 39.42 -48.37
#